data_AF-A0A5B8LMS0-F1
#
_entry.id   AF-A0A5B8LMS0-F1
#
_cell.length_a   1.000
_cell.length_b   1.000
_cell.length_c   1.000
_cell.angle_alpha   90.00
_cell.angle_beta   90.00
_cell.angle_gamma   90.00
#
_symmetry.space_group_name_H-M   'P 1'
#
loop_
_entity.id
_entity.type
_entity.pdbx_description
1 polymer ?
#
loop_
_entity_poly.entity_id
_entity_poly.type
_entity_poly.pdbx_seq_one_letter_code
_entity_poly.pdbx_strand_id
1 'polypeptide(L)'
;METETPVAIDGAEHIDASAEGGVVHATTEAHGGEEHSSAFPPFDPSTFGPQLIWLALSFVVLYFTMSRLALPRIGGILADRKSRIDGDLTAADAARQKTDAAIAAYEEALATARQKSQAIAEETRAGIQADIDAKRKAVETDLSAKVAAAETSIQATKAEALGHVAEIAADTVQALVKQLTGSATADEARKAVAAAAKE
;
A
#
# COMPACT_ATOMS: atom_id res chain seq x y z
N MET A 1 52.03 17.50 -0.48
CA MET A 1 52.96 16.87 -1.44
C MET A 1 52.87 17.67 -2.72
N GLU A 2 53.31 18.92 -2.59
CA GLU A 2 53.52 19.87 -3.67
C GLU A 2 55.03 19.86 -3.90
N THR A 3 55.47 19.52 -5.10
CA THR A 3 56.88 19.55 -5.47
C THR A 3 57.16 20.90 -6.12
N GLU A 4 57.82 21.79 -5.38
CA GLU A 4 58.65 22.84 -5.93
C GLU A 4 59.79 22.22 -6.78
N THR A 5 60.14 22.82 -7.92
CA THR A 5 61.42 23.56 -8.05
C THR A 5 61.54 24.27 -9.42
N PRO A 6 62.32 25.36 -9.49
CA PRO A 6 62.28 26.41 -10.50
C PRO A 6 63.33 26.23 -11.61
N VAL A 7 63.16 26.92 -12.74
CA VAL A 7 64.25 27.15 -13.70
C VAL A 7 64.29 28.63 -14.05
N ALA A 8 65.34 29.29 -13.58
CA ALA A 8 65.88 30.51 -14.16
C ALA A 8 67.27 30.15 -14.68
N ILE A 9 67.53 30.35 -15.99
CA ILE A 9 68.90 30.53 -16.49
C ILE A 9 68.86 31.60 -17.59
N ASP A 10 69.58 32.67 -17.27
CA ASP A 10 70.05 33.79 -18.07
C ASP A 10 71.03 33.34 -19.17
N GLY A 11 71.08 34.03 -20.30
CA GLY A 11 71.96 33.64 -21.41
C GLY A 11 71.79 34.50 -22.65
N ALA A 12 72.25 35.75 -22.56
CA ALA A 12 72.49 36.63 -23.69
C ALA A 12 73.74 36.20 -24.49
N GLU A 13 73.71 36.36 -25.82
CA GLU A 13 74.83 36.75 -26.69
C GLU A 13 74.24 37.09 -28.08
N HIS A 14 74.06 38.37 -28.43
CA HIS A 14 75.00 39.27 -29.10
C HIS A 14 75.66 38.69 -30.37
N ILE A 15 75.16 39.13 -31.53
CA ILE A 15 75.98 39.30 -32.73
C ILE A 15 75.78 40.75 -33.19
N ASP A 16 76.74 41.58 -32.81
CA ASP A 16 76.99 42.90 -33.37
C ASP A 16 77.84 42.73 -34.63
N ALA A 17 77.46 43.39 -35.71
CA ALA A 17 78.38 43.71 -36.80
C ALA A 17 77.93 45.02 -37.47
N SER A 18 78.36 46.11 -36.83
CA SER A 18 79.06 47.23 -37.46
C SER A 18 78.27 48.23 -38.33
N ALA A 19 78.30 49.45 -37.80
CA ALA A 19 77.94 50.74 -38.36
C ALA A 19 78.58 51.08 -39.72
N GLU A 20 77.85 51.87 -40.50
CA GLU A 20 78.27 53.20 -41.00
C GLU A 20 76.99 54.05 -41.15
N GLY A 21 76.94 55.27 -40.57
CA GLY A 21 77.33 56.48 -41.30
C GLY A 21 76.07 57.24 -41.72
N GLY A 22 75.64 58.17 -40.86
CA GLY A 22 74.33 58.82 -40.98
C GLY A 22 74.21 59.85 -42.09
N VAL A 23 72.96 60.26 -42.37
CA VAL A 23 72.61 61.64 -42.75
C VAL A 23 71.18 61.91 -42.27
N VAL A 24 71.02 62.96 -41.48
CA VAL A 24 69.74 63.61 -41.22
C VAL A 24 69.20 64.23 -42.51
N HIS A 25 68.10 63.71 -43.03
CA HIS A 25 67.31 64.41 -44.04
C HIS A 25 65.88 64.60 -43.54
N ALA A 26 65.70 65.72 -42.84
CA ALA A 26 64.45 66.46 -42.91
C ALA A 26 64.52 67.32 -44.17
N THR A 27 63.84 66.91 -45.24
CA THR A 27 63.49 67.79 -46.36
C THR A 27 62.01 67.62 -46.62
N THR A 28 61.27 68.71 -46.41
CA THR A 28 59.90 68.85 -46.91
C THR A 28 60.01 69.18 -48.39
N GLU A 29 59.60 68.24 -49.24
CA GLU A 29 59.39 68.52 -50.65
C GLU A 29 57.88 68.54 -50.89
N ALA A 30 57.32 69.75 -50.83
CA ALA A 30 55.99 70.03 -51.30
C ALA A 30 56.03 70.16 -52.83
N HIS A 31 55.69 69.08 -53.54
CA HIS A 31 55.29 69.18 -54.94
C HIS A 31 53.82 69.62 -54.98
N GLY A 32 53.63 70.93 -55.21
CA GLY A 32 52.34 71.50 -55.54
C GLY A 32 52.11 71.48 -57.05
N GLY A 33 50.95 70.97 -57.46
CA GLY A 33 50.38 71.18 -58.80
C GLY A 33 49.75 69.93 -59.40
N GLU A 34 48.51 69.60 -59.02
CA GLU A 34 47.30 69.62 -59.85
C GLU A 34 46.12 69.07 -59.02
N GLU A 35 44.92 69.60 -59.26
CA GLU A 35 43.75 69.51 -58.37
C GLU A 35 43.27 68.08 -58.08
N HIS A 36 43.16 67.69 -56.80
CA HIS A 36 42.09 66.81 -56.28
C HIS A 36 41.99 67.00 -54.76
N SER A 37 40.77 67.27 -54.27
CA SER A 37 40.43 67.54 -52.87
C SER A 37 40.98 66.49 -51.90
N SER A 38 41.82 66.91 -50.97
CA SER A 38 42.37 66.08 -49.89
C SER A 38 41.28 65.70 -48.89
N ALA A 39 40.60 64.58 -49.15
CA ALA A 39 39.92 63.81 -48.11
C ALA A 39 40.98 63.01 -47.33
N PHE A 40 40.82 62.87 -46.01
CA PHE A 40 41.66 61.99 -45.19
C PHE A 40 41.67 60.60 -45.85
N PRO A 41 42.83 60.01 -46.23
CA PRO A 41 42.87 58.81 -47.07
C PRO A 41 42.00 57.62 -46.60
N PRO A 42 41.78 57.41 -45.28
CA PRO A 42 40.80 56.45 -44.75
C PRO A 42 39.30 56.76 -44.97
N PHE A 43 38.94 57.99 -45.35
CA PHE A 43 37.56 58.47 -45.51
C PHE A 43 37.31 59.00 -46.94
N ASP A 44 37.93 58.39 -47.95
CA ASP A 44 37.59 58.67 -49.34
C ASP A 44 36.25 57.99 -49.71
N PRO A 45 35.18 58.77 -50.00
CA PRO A 45 33.85 58.23 -50.28
C PRO A 45 33.76 57.40 -51.56
N SER A 46 34.75 57.47 -52.45
CA SER A 46 34.81 56.64 -53.65
C SER A 46 34.99 55.14 -53.33
N THR A 47 35.56 54.80 -52.16
CA THR A 47 35.79 53.42 -51.72
C THR A 47 34.61 52.80 -50.96
N PHE A 48 33.67 53.61 -50.48
CA PHE A 48 32.53 53.13 -49.72
C PHE A 48 31.54 52.32 -50.56
N GLY A 49 31.38 52.61 -51.86
CA GLY A 49 30.49 51.84 -52.74
C GLY A 49 30.85 50.35 -52.80
N PRO A 50 32.08 49.99 -53.21
CA PRO A 50 32.55 48.61 -53.21
C PRO A 50 32.51 47.95 -51.83
N GLN A 51 32.88 48.68 -50.76
CA GLN A 51 32.86 48.16 -49.39
C GLN A 51 31.43 47.84 -48.92
N LEU A 52 30.46 48.69 -49.23
CA LEU A 52 29.04 48.47 -48.91
C LEU A 52 28.45 47.31 -49.71
N ILE A 53 28.85 47.13 -50.98
CA ILE A 53 28.44 45.98 -51.78
C ILE A 53 28.98 44.67 -51.18
N TRP A 54 30.26 44.64 -50.78
CA TRP A 54 30.85 43.47 -50.15
C TRP A 54 30.29 43.20 -48.75
N LEU A 55 30.03 44.26 -47.97
CA LEU A 55 29.33 44.18 -46.69
C LEU A 55 27.94 43.58 -46.87
N ALA A 56 27.18 44.08 -47.85
CA ALA A 56 25.84 43.56 -48.15
C ALA A 56 25.89 42.10 -48.59
N LEU A 57 26.83 41.73 -49.46
CA LEU A 57 27.01 40.35 -49.91
C LEU A 57 27.36 39.41 -48.75
N SER A 58 28.35 39.75 -47.94
CA SER A 58 28.76 38.95 -46.78
C SER A 58 27.66 38.87 -45.71
N PHE A 59 26.92 39.96 -45.50
CA PHE A 59 25.78 40.00 -44.59
C PHE A 59 24.64 39.10 -45.08
N VAL A 60 24.32 39.11 -46.38
CA VAL A 60 23.30 38.22 -46.95
C VAL A 60 23.71 36.75 -46.82
N VAL A 61 24.97 36.42 -47.10
CA VAL A 61 25.50 35.07 -46.91
C VAL A 61 25.39 34.65 -45.44
N LEU A 62 25.84 35.49 -44.51
CA LEU A 62 25.75 35.24 -43.07
C LEU A 62 24.29 35.07 -42.61
N TYR A 63 23.38 35.93 -43.07
CA TYR A 63 21.96 35.87 -42.75
C TYR A 63 21.35 34.55 -43.24
N PHE A 64 21.69 34.11 -44.45
CA PHE A 64 21.20 32.84 -44.97
C PHE A 64 21.76 31.65 -44.17
N THR A 65 23.04 31.68 -43.80
CA THR A 65 23.64 30.65 -42.93
C THR A 65 22.99 30.60 -41.55
N MET A 66 22.76 31.76 -40.91
CA MET A 66 22.12 31.82 -39.60
C MET A 66 20.66 31.36 -39.65
N SER A 67 19.89 31.87 -40.62
CA SER A 67 18.47 31.53 -40.76
C SER A 67 18.26 30.06 -41.12
N ARG A 68 19.11 29.49 -41.99
CA ARG A 68 18.90 28.13 -42.49
C ARG A 68 19.61 27.05 -41.69
N LEU A 69 20.66 27.38 -40.93
CA LEU A 69 21.48 26.39 -40.24
C LEU A 69 21.50 26.58 -38.72
N ALA A 70 21.83 27.77 -38.23
CA ALA A 70 21.98 27.98 -36.79
C ALA A 70 20.65 28.01 -36.02
N LEU A 71 19.66 28.78 -36.50
CA LEU A 71 18.33 28.85 -35.89
C LEU A 71 17.62 27.49 -35.83
N PRO A 72 17.55 26.68 -36.92
CA PRO A 72 16.89 25.38 -36.84
C PRO A 72 17.64 24.39 -35.95
N ARG A 73 18.98 24.45 -35.85
CA ARG A 73 19.75 23.61 -34.92
C ARG A 73 19.39 23.92 -33.46
N ILE A 74 19.32 25.20 -33.09
CA ILE A 74 18.96 25.63 -31.73
C ILE A 74 17.49 25.31 -31.44
N GLY A 75 16.60 25.57 -32.40
CA GLY A 75 15.17 25.23 -32.30
C GLY A 75 14.94 23.74 -32.08
N GLY A 76 15.67 22.87 -32.78
CA GLY A 76 15.61 21.42 -32.60
C GLY A 76 15.99 20.98 -31.19
N ILE A 77 17.10 21.50 -30.64
CA ILE A 77 17.54 21.17 -29.27
C ILE A 77 16.49 21.61 -28.24
N LEU A 78 15.92 22.80 -28.41
CA LEU A 78 14.90 23.32 -27.50
C LEU A 78 13.61 22.49 -27.57
N ALA A 79 13.19 22.10 -28.77
CA ALA A 79 12.05 21.22 -29.00
C ALA A 79 12.29 19.82 -28.39
N ASP A 80 13.48 19.24 -28.57
CA ASP A 80 13.84 17.94 -28.00
C ASP A 80 13.81 17.97 -26.47
N ARG A 81 14.38 19.02 -25.87
CA ARG A 81 14.33 19.20 -24.41
C ARG A 81 12.91 19.36 -23.91
N LYS A 82 12.10 20.19 -24.57
CA LYS A 82 10.69 20.37 -24.22
C LYS A 82 9.93 19.05 -24.33
N SER A 83 10.11 18.32 -25.43
CA SER A 83 9.46 17.02 -25.66
C SER A 83 9.84 16.00 -24.60
N ARG A 84 11.11 15.92 -24.20
CA ARG A 84 11.58 15.07 -23.11
C ARG A 84 10.94 15.45 -21.77
N ILE A 85 10.93 16.74 -21.42
CA ILE A 85 10.33 17.23 -20.17
C ILE A 85 8.82 16.93 -20.15
N ASP A 86 8.10 17.24 -21.23
CA ASP A 86 6.67 16.99 -21.32
C ASP A 86 6.37 15.48 -21.24
N GLY A 87 7.22 14.64 -21.86
CA GLY A 87 7.15 13.19 -21.78
C GLY A 87 7.39 12.65 -20.36
N ASP A 88 8.42 13.14 -19.69
CA ASP A 88 8.76 12.76 -18.31
C ASP A 88 7.66 13.19 -17.33
N LEU A 89 7.11 14.40 -17.49
CA LEU A 89 5.97 14.89 -16.70
C LEU A 89 4.73 14.03 -16.92
N THR A 90 4.39 13.71 -18.18
CA THR A 90 3.25 12.86 -18.51
C THR A 90 3.42 11.45 -17.94
N ALA A 91 4.63 10.89 -18.02
CA ALA A 91 4.94 9.59 -17.47
C ALA A 91 4.86 9.60 -15.93
N ALA A 92 5.35 10.65 -15.28
CA ALA A 92 5.26 10.83 -13.84
C ALA A 92 3.81 10.97 -13.37
N ASP A 93 2.99 11.76 -14.07
CA ASP A 93 1.57 11.92 -13.75
C ASP A 93 0.80 10.61 -13.95
N ALA A 94 1.07 9.88 -15.03
CA ALA A 94 0.47 8.57 -15.27
C ALA A 94 0.90 7.54 -14.21
N ALA A 95 2.16 7.55 -13.78
CA ALA A 95 2.64 6.69 -12.70
C ALA A 95 1.96 7.04 -11.37
N ARG A 96 1.87 8.34 -11.04
CA ARG A 96 1.16 8.84 -9.85
C ARG A 96 -0.30 8.40 -9.84
N GLN A 97 -1.03 8.62 -10.93
CA GLN A 97 -2.44 8.21 -11.04
C GLN A 97 -2.62 6.70 -10.87
N LYS A 98 -1.72 5.88 -11.44
CA LYS A 98 -1.75 4.42 -11.25
C LYS A 98 -1.49 4.03 -9.79
N THR A 99 -0.56 4.69 -9.12
CA THR A 99 -0.29 4.46 -7.70
C THR A 99 -1.48 4.85 -6.84
N ASP A 100 -2.05 6.03 -7.07
CA ASP A 100 -3.22 6.52 -6.32
C ASP A 100 -4.43 5.57 -6.53
N ALA A 101 -4.66 5.11 -7.76
CA ALA A 101 -5.69 4.12 -8.06
C ALA A 101 -5.42 2.76 -7.39
N ALA A 102 -4.16 2.30 -7.36
CA ALA A 102 -3.78 1.06 -6.69
C ALA A 102 -3.93 1.15 -5.16
N ILE A 103 -3.60 2.30 -4.56
CA ILE A 103 -3.81 2.56 -3.14
C ILE A 103 -5.31 2.53 -2.82
N ALA A 104 -6.13 3.25 -3.60
CA ALA A 104 -7.58 3.27 -3.41
C ALA A 104 -8.20 1.86 -3.52
N ALA A 105 -7.81 1.07 -4.53
CA ALA A 105 -8.28 -0.30 -4.69
C ALA A 105 -7.82 -1.22 -3.55
N TYR A 106 -6.59 -1.04 -3.06
CA TYR A 106 -6.06 -1.78 -1.92
C TYR A 106 -6.83 -1.46 -0.62
N GLU A 107 -7.09 -0.18 -0.36
CA GLU A 107 -7.85 0.27 0.80
C GLU A 107 -9.31 -0.22 0.74
N GLU A 108 -9.95 -0.17 -0.43
CA GLU A 108 -11.29 -0.72 -0.65
C GLU A 108 -11.33 -2.23 -0.43
N ALA A 109 -10.35 -2.97 -0.96
CA ALA A 109 -10.23 -4.42 -0.77
C ALA A 109 -10.06 -4.76 0.72
N LEU A 110 -9.24 -3.99 1.44
CA LEU A 110 -9.01 -4.17 2.87
C LEU A 110 -10.27 -3.86 3.71
N ALA A 111 -10.99 -2.79 3.37
CA ALA A 111 -12.25 -2.44 4.02
C ALA A 111 -13.31 -3.53 3.77
N THR A 112 -13.46 -3.97 2.53
CA THR A 112 -14.38 -5.05 2.14
C THR A 112 -14.04 -6.37 2.83
N ALA A 113 -12.74 -6.71 2.92
CA ALA A 113 -12.30 -7.91 3.61
C ALA A 113 -12.65 -7.85 5.11
N ARG A 114 -12.41 -6.72 5.78
CA ARG A 114 -12.77 -6.53 7.19
C ARG A 114 -14.28 -6.64 7.42
N GLN A 115 -15.09 -6.01 6.57
CA GLN A 115 -16.54 -6.10 6.62
C GLN A 115 -17.02 -7.55 6.44
N LYS A 116 -16.49 -8.27 5.45
CA LYS A 116 -16.82 -9.68 5.22
C LYS A 116 -16.42 -10.55 6.40
N SER A 117 -15.24 -10.35 6.99
CA SER A 117 -14.81 -11.09 8.18
C SER A 117 -15.74 -10.86 9.38
N GLN A 118 -16.16 -9.61 9.60
CA GLN A 118 -17.11 -9.28 10.67
C GLN A 118 -18.47 -9.93 10.40
N ALA A 119 -18.98 -9.84 9.17
CA ALA A 119 -20.24 -10.48 8.79
C ALA A 119 -20.21 -12.01 8.99
N ILE A 120 -19.14 -12.68 8.55
CA ILE A 120 -18.96 -14.13 8.75
C ILE A 120 -18.90 -14.46 10.25
N ALA A 121 -18.20 -13.65 11.05
CA ALA A 121 -18.12 -13.88 12.50
C ALA A 121 -19.48 -13.71 13.19
N GLU A 122 -20.27 -12.72 12.79
CA GLU A 122 -21.63 -12.49 13.30
C GLU A 122 -22.58 -13.60 12.88
N GLU A 123 -22.58 -13.98 11.60
CA GLU A 123 -23.39 -15.08 11.07
C GLU A 123 -23.06 -16.40 11.77
N THR A 124 -21.76 -16.70 11.95
CA THR A 124 -21.32 -17.91 12.65
C THR A 124 -21.77 -17.91 14.11
N ARG A 125 -21.64 -16.78 14.82
CA ARG A 125 -22.11 -16.66 16.21
C ARG A 125 -23.62 -16.85 16.30
N ALA A 126 -24.39 -16.24 15.40
CA ALA A 126 -25.83 -16.40 15.34
C ALA A 126 -26.24 -17.85 15.06
N GLY A 127 -25.57 -18.52 14.11
CA GLY A 127 -25.79 -19.94 13.80
C GLY A 127 -25.47 -20.85 14.98
N ILE A 128 -24.31 -20.66 15.63
CA ILE A 128 -23.93 -21.43 16.83
C ILE A 128 -24.95 -21.22 17.96
N GLN A 129 -25.38 -19.99 18.20
CA GLN A 129 -26.37 -19.71 19.24
C GLN A 129 -27.71 -20.41 18.94
N ALA A 130 -28.17 -20.36 17.70
CA ALA A 130 -29.39 -21.06 17.27
C ALA A 130 -29.26 -22.59 17.44
N ASP A 131 -28.12 -23.17 17.09
CA ASP A 131 -27.83 -24.60 17.26
C ASP A 131 -27.78 -25.00 18.74
N ILE A 132 -27.17 -24.18 19.59
CA ILE A 132 -27.14 -24.39 21.05
C ILE A 132 -28.55 -24.35 21.61
N ASP A 133 -29.35 -23.36 21.23
CA ASP A 133 -30.72 -23.22 21.73
C ASP A 133 -31.60 -24.38 21.26
N ALA A 134 -31.43 -24.84 20.02
CA ALA A 134 -32.14 -26.02 19.49
C ALA A 134 -31.75 -27.29 20.25
N LYS A 135 -30.44 -27.55 20.43
CA LYS A 135 -29.95 -28.71 21.19
C LYS A 135 -30.39 -28.66 22.64
N ARG A 136 -30.35 -27.49 23.27
CA ARG A 136 -30.81 -27.29 24.64
C ARG A 136 -32.29 -27.64 24.79
N LYS A 137 -33.15 -27.13 23.90
CA LYS A 137 -34.59 -27.47 23.90
C LYS A 137 -34.84 -28.96 23.70
N ALA A 138 -34.08 -29.60 22.80
CA ALA A 138 -34.19 -31.04 22.57
C ALA A 138 -33.81 -31.84 23.83
N VAL A 139 -32.71 -31.47 24.49
CA VAL A 139 -32.26 -32.09 25.74
C VAL A 139 -33.23 -31.84 26.88
N GLU A 140 -33.76 -30.62 27.02
CA GLU A 140 -34.78 -30.29 28.03
C GLU A 140 -36.05 -31.12 27.82
N THR A 141 -36.47 -31.32 26.57
CA THR A 141 -37.62 -32.17 26.23
C THR A 141 -37.36 -33.63 26.59
N ASP A 142 -36.23 -34.20 26.16
CA ASP A 142 -35.85 -35.58 26.47
C ASP A 142 -35.72 -35.82 27.99
N LEU A 143 -35.10 -34.87 28.70
CA LEU A 143 -34.96 -34.92 30.15
C LEU A 143 -36.33 -34.89 30.84
N SER A 144 -37.24 -34.01 30.42
CA SER A 144 -38.59 -33.95 30.98
C SER A 144 -39.37 -35.26 30.78
N ALA A 145 -39.23 -35.89 29.62
CA ALA A 145 -39.85 -37.18 29.33
C ALA A 145 -39.26 -38.31 30.20
N LYS A 146 -37.94 -38.33 30.38
CA LYS A 146 -37.26 -39.29 31.26
C LYS A 146 -37.66 -39.12 32.73
N VAL A 147 -37.79 -37.90 33.21
CA VAL A 147 -38.25 -37.61 34.57
C VAL A 147 -39.69 -38.11 34.75
N ALA A 148 -40.60 -37.80 33.82
CA ALA A 148 -41.98 -38.27 33.88
C ALA A 148 -42.09 -39.81 33.85
N ALA A 149 -41.27 -40.47 33.03
CA ALA A 149 -41.21 -41.93 32.97
C ALA A 149 -40.66 -42.53 34.28
N ALA A 150 -39.60 -41.94 34.84
CA ALA A 150 -39.04 -42.37 36.12
C ALA A 150 -40.04 -42.17 37.28
N GLU A 151 -40.74 -41.04 37.33
CA GLU A 151 -41.81 -40.79 38.30
C GLU A 151 -42.92 -41.84 38.19
N THR A 152 -43.36 -42.17 36.97
CA THR A 152 -44.35 -43.22 36.74
C THR A 152 -43.87 -44.58 37.25
N SER A 153 -42.61 -44.94 36.95
CA SER A 153 -42.02 -46.20 37.43
C SER A 153 -41.92 -46.23 38.96
N ILE A 154 -41.48 -45.13 39.58
CA ILE A 154 -41.39 -45.02 41.05
C ILE A 154 -42.77 -45.20 41.68
N GLN A 155 -43.81 -44.57 41.13
CA GLN A 155 -45.17 -44.72 41.63
C GLN A 155 -45.70 -46.15 41.48
N ALA A 156 -45.41 -46.81 40.35
CA ALA A 156 -45.78 -48.20 40.12
C ALA A 156 -45.09 -49.14 41.13
N THR A 157 -43.77 -49.04 41.29
CA THR A 157 -43.01 -49.84 42.27
C THR A 157 -43.46 -49.55 43.70
N LYS A 158 -43.78 -48.29 44.02
CA LYS A 158 -44.34 -47.93 45.33
C LYS A 158 -45.69 -48.60 45.57
N ALA A 159 -46.58 -48.59 44.58
CA ALA A 159 -47.89 -49.23 44.69
C ALA A 159 -47.77 -50.76 44.84
N GLU A 160 -46.88 -51.39 44.07
CA GLU A 160 -46.57 -52.82 44.16
C GLU A 160 -46.00 -53.18 45.55
N ALA A 161 -44.98 -52.45 46.02
CA ALA A 161 -44.39 -52.66 47.33
C ALA A 161 -45.43 -52.51 48.46
N LEU A 162 -46.28 -51.48 48.40
CA LEU A 162 -47.35 -51.29 49.38
C LEU A 162 -48.40 -52.42 49.31
N GLY A 163 -48.65 -53.00 48.14
CA GLY A 163 -49.50 -54.18 47.97
C GLY A 163 -48.94 -55.40 48.72
N HIS A 164 -47.63 -55.64 48.62
CA HIS A 164 -46.97 -56.76 49.30
C HIS A 164 -46.89 -56.60 50.83
N VAL A 165 -46.93 -55.37 51.36
CA VAL A 165 -46.88 -55.13 52.82
C VAL A 165 -48.01 -55.85 53.55
N ALA A 166 -49.23 -55.87 52.99
CA ALA A 166 -50.36 -56.53 53.63
C ALA A 166 -50.18 -58.07 53.72
N GLU A 167 -49.60 -58.68 52.68
CA GLU A 167 -49.28 -60.11 52.66
C GLU A 167 -48.17 -60.44 53.66
N ILE A 168 -47.06 -59.68 53.62
CA ILE A 168 -45.94 -59.87 54.56
C ILE A 168 -46.41 -59.69 56.01
N ALA A 169 -47.26 -58.68 56.28
CA ALA A 169 -47.83 -58.48 57.61
C ALA A 169 -48.70 -59.67 58.05
N ALA A 170 -49.55 -60.20 57.17
CA ALA A 170 -50.38 -61.37 57.46
C ALA A 170 -49.54 -62.62 57.74
N ASP A 171 -48.51 -62.87 56.93
CA ASP A 171 -47.58 -64.00 57.11
C ASP A 171 -46.80 -63.88 58.42
N THR A 172 -46.34 -62.67 58.75
CA THR A 172 -45.60 -62.39 59.99
C THR A 172 -46.49 -62.56 61.23
N VAL A 173 -47.74 -62.05 61.18
CA VAL A 173 -48.73 -62.23 62.25
C VAL A 173 -49.08 -63.71 62.41
N GLN A 174 -49.28 -64.45 61.32
CA GLN A 174 -49.55 -65.88 61.39
C GLN A 174 -48.39 -66.64 62.04
N ALA A 175 -47.15 -66.34 61.67
CA ALA A 175 -45.95 -66.97 62.24
C ALA A 175 -45.83 -66.68 63.75
N LEU A 176 -46.03 -65.42 64.16
CA LEU A 176 -46.02 -65.00 65.57
C LEU A 176 -47.11 -65.72 66.38
N VAL A 177 -48.36 -65.70 65.92
CA VAL A 177 -49.49 -66.35 66.63
C VAL A 177 -49.26 -67.85 66.71
N LYS A 178 -48.81 -68.51 65.64
CA LYS A 178 -48.50 -69.94 65.65
C LYS A 178 -47.43 -70.29 66.70
N GLN A 179 -46.43 -69.43 66.88
CA GLN A 179 -45.38 -69.63 67.89
C GLN A 179 -45.86 -69.35 69.33
N LEU A 180 -46.84 -68.48 69.52
CA LEU A 180 -47.40 -68.12 70.83
C LEU A 180 -48.51 -69.07 71.32
N THR A 181 -49.43 -69.49 70.44
CA THR A 181 -50.65 -70.23 70.81
C THR A 181 -50.69 -71.66 70.27
N GLY A 182 -49.75 -72.05 69.42
CA GLY A 182 -49.64 -73.42 68.87
C GLY A 182 -50.57 -73.72 67.68
N SER A 183 -51.58 -72.88 67.41
CA SER A 183 -52.41 -72.98 66.20
C SER A 183 -52.77 -71.59 65.67
N ALA A 184 -52.55 -71.38 64.37
CA ALA A 184 -53.00 -70.17 63.67
C ALA A 184 -53.47 -70.55 62.26
N THR A 185 -54.66 -70.09 61.87
CA THR A 185 -55.14 -70.23 60.50
C THR A 185 -54.78 -68.98 59.67
N ALA A 186 -54.48 -69.16 58.39
CA ALA A 186 -54.10 -68.05 57.51
C ALA A 186 -55.24 -67.02 57.34
N ASP A 187 -56.49 -67.46 57.38
CA ASP A 187 -57.67 -66.59 57.22
C ASP A 187 -57.88 -65.66 58.43
N GLU A 188 -57.61 -66.12 59.65
CA GLU A 188 -57.72 -65.30 60.86
C GLU A 188 -56.65 -64.20 60.89
N ALA A 189 -55.41 -64.54 60.53
CA ALA A 189 -54.31 -63.58 60.45
C ALA A 189 -54.57 -62.49 59.39
N ARG A 190 -55.08 -62.88 58.20
CA ARG A 190 -55.45 -61.93 57.14
C ARG A 190 -56.60 -61.01 57.57
N LYS A 191 -57.63 -61.53 58.24
CA LYS A 191 -58.74 -60.71 58.77
C LYS A 191 -58.26 -59.69 59.81
N ALA A 192 -57.37 -60.08 60.72
CA ALA A 192 -56.85 -59.19 61.75
C ALA A 192 -56.02 -58.05 61.15
N VAL A 193 -55.13 -58.35 60.20
CA VAL A 193 -54.35 -57.34 59.48
C VAL A 193 -55.25 -56.40 58.67
N ALA A 194 -56.26 -56.92 57.97
CA ALA A 194 -57.21 -56.11 57.21
C ALA A 194 -58.09 -55.20 58.09
N ALA A 195 -58.42 -55.63 59.31
CA ALA A 195 -59.14 -54.80 60.28
C ALA A 195 -58.25 -53.68 60.83
N ALA A 196 -56.99 -53.97 61.15
CA ALA A 196 -56.02 -52.99 61.65
C ALA A 196 -55.60 -51.96 60.59
N ALA A 197 -55.57 -52.33 59.31
CA ALA A 197 -55.24 -51.42 58.20
C ALA A 197 -56.36 -50.42 57.85
N LYS A 198 -57.54 -50.52 58.48
CA LYS A 198 -58.70 -49.63 58.27
C LYS A 198 -58.86 -48.54 59.32
N GLU A 199 -58.16 -48.62 60.45
CA GLU A 199 -58.01 -47.50 61.42
C GLU A 199 -56.85 -46.59 61.00
#